data_AF-A0A7M3Z1Q0-F1
#
_entry.id   AF-A0A7M3Z1Q0-F1
#
_cell.length_a   1.000
_cell.length_b   1.000
_cell.length_c   1.000
_cell.angle_alpha   90.00
_cell.angle_beta   90.00
_cell.angle_gamma   90.00
#
_symmetry.space_group_name_H-M   'P 1'
#
loop_
_entity.id
_entity.type
_entity.pdbx_description
1 polymer ?
#
loop_
_entity_poly.entity_id
_entity_poly.type
_entity_poly.pdbx_seq_one_letter_code
_entity_poly.pdbx_strand_id
1 'polypeptide(L)'
;MKVVRLPGIHHDGNAVLVSGSLGHLLINAGTSWYQSLQVERIMGQLEGERLDRILLTSRRFPVSGGAAHVAEGFGGIPVHIHPDGQAALETGDFFTTWANRYDSDMPRTATEGLSEEDVFPMGGGEVIPLHLPGHASEGMGFHIPHLSTLVVGALLPRADR
;
A
#
# COMPACT_ATOMS: atom_id res chain seq x y z
N MET A 1 -8.05 8.67 15.50
CA MET A 1 -7.27 8.14 14.36
C MET A 1 -5.81 8.02 14.77
N LYS A 2 -5.20 6.86 14.54
CA LYS A 2 -3.78 6.55 14.84
C LYS A 2 -3.10 6.19 13.52
N VAL A 3 -1.94 6.79 13.27
CA VAL A 3 -1.12 6.48 12.08
C VAL A 3 0.19 5.88 12.53
N VAL A 4 0.49 4.67 12.07
CA VAL A 4 1.73 3.96 12.40
C VAL A 4 2.47 3.66 11.11
N ARG A 5 3.69 4.22 11.00
CA ARG A 5 4.62 3.78 9.97
C ARG A 5 5.22 2.44 10.39
N LEU A 6 5.12 1.44 9.52
CA LEU A 6 5.85 0.19 9.60
C LEU A 6 7.09 0.32 8.72
N PRO A 7 8.30 0.52 9.28
CA PRO A 7 9.50 0.67 8.49
C PRO A 7 9.71 -0.53 7.57
N GLY A 8 10.12 -0.26 6.34
CA GLY A 8 10.47 -1.28 5.36
C GLY A 8 11.65 -2.15 5.84
N ILE A 9 11.60 -3.42 5.49
CA ILE A 9 12.64 -4.42 5.76
C ILE A 9 13.43 -4.61 4.46
N HIS A 10 14.74 -4.36 4.51
CA HIS A 10 15.64 -4.38 3.35
C HIS A 10 15.13 -3.55 2.16
N HIS A 11 14.52 -4.21 1.17
CA HIS A 11 14.05 -3.60 -0.07
C HIS A 11 12.56 -3.23 -0.04
N ASP A 12 11.84 -3.50 1.05
CA ASP A 12 10.47 -3.02 1.21
C ASP A 12 10.42 -1.50 1.28
N GLY A 13 9.43 -0.93 0.61
CA GLY A 13 8.92 0.39 0.94
C GLY A 13 8.24 0.37 2.31
N ASN A 14 8.13 1.54 2.93
CA ASN A 14 7.36 1.65 4.17
C ASN A 14 5.89 1.34 3.89
N ALA A 15 5.28 0.57 4.79
CA ALA A 15 3.84 0.50 4.90
C ALA A 15 3.36 1.47 5.98
N VAL A 16 2.13 1.95 5.87
CA VAL A 16 1.52 2.83 6.87
C VAL A 16 0.15 2.28 7.23
N LEU A 17 -0.03 1.92 8.50
CA LEU A 17 -1.32 1.52 9.04
C LEU A 17 -2.04 2.76 9.56
N VAL A 18 -3.25 3.01 9.06
CA VAL A 18 -4.15 4.06 9.55
C VAL A 18 -5.32 3.38 10.24
N SER A 19 -5.43 3.58 11.56
CA SER A 19 -6.50 3.02 12.39
C SER A 19 -7.47 4.11 12.84
N GLY A 20 -8.74 3.89 12.56
CA GLY A 20 -9.85 4.78 12.88
C GLY A 20 -10.98 4.05 13.60
N SER A 21 -11.96 4.78 14.13
CA SER A 21 -13.15 4.15 14.72
C SER A 21 -14.15 3.64 13.69
N LEU A 22 -13.99 4.02 12.41
CA LEU A 22 -14.80 3.52 11.29
C LEU A 22 -14.12 2.40 10.51
N GLY A 23 -12.86 2.07 10.83
CA GLY A 23 -12.10 1.03 10.14
C GLY A 23 -10.60 1.27 10.12
N HIS A 24 -9.89 0.38 9.46
CA HIS A 24 -8.44 0.35 9.34
C HIS A 24 -8.03 0.14 7.90
N LEU A 25 -7.04 0.90 7.44
CA LEU A 25 -6.47 0.73 6.12
C LEU A 25 -4.95 0.65 6.19
N LEU A 26 -4.39 -0.10 5.25
CA LEU A 26 -2.95 -0.24 5.07
C LEU A 26 -2.55 0.48 3.78
N ILE A 27 -1.60 1.40 3.86
CA ILE A 27 -1.00 2.01 2.68
C ILE A 27 0.30 1.27 2.38
N ASN A 28 0.39 0.65 1.20
CA ASN A 28 1.46 -0.26 0.74
C ASN A 28 1.61 -1.56 1.56
N ALA A 29 2.23 -2.57 0.96
CA ALA A 29 2.39 -3.90 1.54
C ALA A 29 3.83 -4.45 1.54
N GLY A 30 4.80 -3.67 1.06
CA GLY A 30 6.19 -4.16 0.92
C GLY A 30 6.38 -5.06 -0.30
N THR A 31 7.51 -5.77 -0.34
CA THR A 31 7.79 -6.86 -1.28
C THR A 31 7.10 -8.16 -0.85
N SER A 32 7.17 -9.19 -1.70
CA SER A 32 6.71 -10.54 -1.34
C SER A 32 7.66 -11.28 -0.39
N TRP A 33 8.84 -10.76 -0.08
CA TRP A 33 9.87 -11.48 0.68
C TRP A 33 9.59 -11.55 2.17
N TYR A 34 9.01 -10.49 2.72
CA TYR A 34 8.70 -10.38 4.16
C TYR A 34 7.20 -10.34 4.43
N GLN A 35 6.39 -10.76 3.47
CA GLN A 35 4.93 -10.66 3.53
C GLN A 35 4.29 -11.33 4.76
N SER A 36 4.80 -12.47 5.22
CA SER A 36 4.27 -13.12 6.43
C SER A 36 4.60 -12.34 7.70
N LEU A 37 5.82 -11.80 7.81
CA LEU A 37 6.19 -10.91 8.91
C LEU A 37 5.40 -9.59 8.85
N GLN A 38 5.09 -9.11 7.65
CA GLN A 38 4.26 -7.93 7.47
C GLN A 38 2.84 -8.15 8.02
N VAL A 39 2.24 -9.32 7.79
CA VAL A 39 0.96 -9.71 8.41
C VAL A 39 1.06 -9.72 9.94
N GLU A 40 2.09 -10.34 10.52
CA GLU A 40 2.32 -10.35 11.97
C GLU A 40 2.43 -8.94 12.57
N ARG A 41 3.19 -8.06 11.91
CA ARG A 41 3.35 -6.66 12.33
C ARG A 41 2.03 -5.89 12.30
N ILE A 42 1.19 -6.11 11.29
CA ILE A 42 -0.12 -5.48 11.19
C ILE A 42 -1.05 -6.02 12.28
N MET A 43 -1.13 -7.35 12.46
CA MET A 43 -1.93 -7.97 13.51
C MET A 43 -1.57 -7.46 14.90
N GLY A 44 -0.26 -7.33 15.18
CA GLY A 44 0.22 -6.79 16.45
C GLY A 44 -0.15 -5.32 16.70
N GLN A 45 -0.39 -4.54 15.65
CA GLN A 45 -0.86 -3.15 15.77
C GLN A 45 -2.39 -3.02 15.88
N LEU A 46 -3.13 -4.00 15.37
CA LEU A 46 -4.60 -3.99 15.37
C LEU A 46 -5.20 -4.62 16.63
N GLU A 47 -4.43 -5.34 17.44
CA GLU A 47 -4.89 -5.91 18.73
C GLU A 47 -6.18 -6.74 18.61
N GLY A 48 -6.39 -7.41 17.48
CA GLY A 48 -7.58 -8.22 17.19
C GLY A 48 -8.66 -7.53 16.37
N GLU A 49 -8.51 -6.24 16.06
CA GLU A 49 -9.35 -5.54 15.09
C GLU A 49 -9.02 -5.97 13.65
N ARG A 50 -9.95 -5.71 12.72
CA ARG A 50 -9.85 -6.14 11.32
C ARG A 50 -9.18 -5.08 10.46
N LEU A 51 -8.32 -5.49 9.53
CA LEU A 51 -7.89 -4.62 8.42
C LEU A 51 -8.97 -4.63 7.34
N ASP A 52 -9.42 -3.47 6.85
CA ASP A 52 -10.52 -3.41 5.90
C ASP A 52 -10.08 -3.37 4.44
N ARG A 53 -8.92 -2.76 4.15
CA ARG A 53 -8.41 -2.62 2.78
C ARG A 53 -6.93 -2.25 2.73
N ILE A 54 -6.34 -2.47 1.55
CA ILE A 54 -4.99 -2.03 1.21
C ILE A 54 -5.09 -0.95 0.13
N LEU A 55 -4.37 0.16 0.29
CA LEU A 55 -4.23 1.22 -0.70
C LEU A 55 -2.78 1.24 -1.20
N LEU A 56 -2.57 1.11 -2.51
CA LEU A 56 -1.24 1.05 -3.10
C LEU A 56 -0.85 2.40 -3.69
N THR A 57 0.35 2.87 -3.33
CA THR A 57 0.94 4.09 -3.90
C THR A 57 1.47 3.88 -5.32
N SER A 58 1.75 2.64 -5.72
CA SER A 58 2.26 2.30 -7.05
C SER A 58 2.23 0.77 -7.27
N ARG A 59 2.35 0.34 -8.53
CA ARG A 59 2.50 -1.09 -8.90
C ARG A 59 3.89 -1.65 -8.64
N ARG A 60 4.82 -0.82 -8.15
CA ARG A 60 6.23 -1.21 -8.00
C ARG A 60 6.39 -2.25 -6.89
N PHE A 61 7.19 -3.26 -7.19
CA PHE A 61 7.45 -4.41 -6.32
C PHE A 61 7.76 -4.07 -4.85
N PRO A 62 8.57 -3.04 -4.52
CA PRO A 62 8.83 -2.64 -3.13
C PRO A 62 7.61 -2.25 -2.31
N VAL A 63 6.52 -1.82 -2.94
CA VAL A 63 5.34 -1.31 -2.23
C VAL A 63 4.09 -2.15 -2.43
N SER A 64 4.03 -2.98 -3.48
CA SER A 64 2.85 -3.79 -3.80
C SER A 64 3.10 -5.30 -3.79
N GLY A 65 4.36 -5.77 -3.75
CA GLY A 65 4.69 -7.18 -3.89
C GLY A 65 4.05 -8.08 -2.82
N GLY A 66 3.89 -7.59 -1.60
CA GLY A 66 3.25 -8.33 -0.50
C GLY A 66 1.72 -8.25 -0.48
N ALA A 67 1.10 -7.46 -1.37
CA ALA A 67 -0.30 -7.07 -1.23
C ALA A 67 -1.28 -8.26 -1.30
N ALA A 68 -1.08 -9.20 -2.23
CA ALA A 68 -1.93 -10.38 -2.34
C ALA A 68 -1.92 -11.23 -1.06
N HIS A 69 -0.75 -11.47 -0.48
CA HIS A 69 -0.61 -12.28 0.74
C HIS A 69 -1.18 -11.57 1.96
N VAL A 70 -0.95 -10.27 2.09
CA VAL A 70 -1.53 -9.48 3.18
C VAL A 70 -3.06 -9.47 3.05
N ALA A 71 -3.61 -9.24 1.85
CA ALA A 71 -5.04 -9.24 1.63
C ALA A 71 -5.69 -10.58 2.03
N GLU A 72 -5.09 -11.70 1.63
CA GLU A 72 -5.55 -13.05 2.01
C GLU A 72 -5.47 -13.26 3.53
N GLY A 73 -4.37 -12.84 4.16
CA GLY A 73 -4.16 -12.95 5.61
C GLY A 73 -5.21 -12.21 6.45
N PHE A 74 -5.90 -11.23 5.88
CA PHE A 74 -7.01 -10.49 6.50
C PHE A 74 -8.40 -10.86 5.93
N GLY A 75 -8.52 -12.03 5.29
CA GLY A 75 -9.79 -12.58 4.83
C GLY A 75 -10.22 -12.07 3.45
N GLY A 76 -9.27 -11.87 2.54
CA GLY A 76 -9.53 -11.49 1.14
C GLY A 76 -10.02 -10.05 0.98
N ILE A 77 -9.39 -9.12 1.70
CA ILE A 77 -9.77 -7.69 1.68
C ILE A 77 -9.38 -7.01 0.35
N PRO A 78 -10.10 -5.96 -0.08
CA PRO A 78 -9.82 -5.28 -1.34
C PRO A 78 -8.45 -4.58 -1.32
N VAL A 79 -7.80 -4.62 -2.48
CA VAL A 79 -6.54 -3.91 -2.77
C VAL A 79 -6.81 -2.86 -3.83
N HIS A 80 -6.60 -1.59 -3.48
CA HIS A 80 -6.87 -0.46 -4.34
C HIS A 80 -5.59 0.09 -4.96
N ILE A 81 -5.64 0.39 -6.25
CA ILE A 81 -4.57 1.07 -6.98
C ILE A 81 -5.18 1.96 -8.08
N HIS A 82 -4.48 3.00 -8.49
CA HIS A 82 -4.88 3.78 -9.67
C HIS A 82 -5.06 2.87 -10.90
N PRO A 83 -6.08 3.08 -11.75
CA PRO A 83 -6.41 2.22 -12.90
C PRO A 83 -5.23 1.86 -13.81
N ASP A 84 -4.35 2.83 -14.10
CA ASP A 84 -3.12 2.62 -14.89
C ASP A 84 -2.17 1.53 -14.34
N GLY A 85 -2.31 1.17 -13.07
CA GLY A 85 -1.50 0.16 -12.38
C GLY A 85 -2.11 -1.23 -12.34
N GLN A 86 -3.42 -1.36 -12.54
CA GLN A 86 -4.17 -2.59 -12.28
C GLN A 86 -3.68 -3.76 -13.14
N ALA A 87 -3.62 -3.55 -14.47
CA ALA A 87 -3.25 -4.60 -15.41
C ALA A 87 -1.89 -5.24 -15.05
N ALA A 88 -0.90 -4.43 -14.65
CA ALA A 88 0.41 -4.93 -14.28
C ALA A 88 0.39 -5.83 -13.03
N LEU A 89 -0.46 -5.51 -12.04
CA LEU A 89 -0.57 -6.31 -10.83
C LEU A 89 -1.42 -7.57 -11.04
N GLU A 90 -2.50 -7.49 -11.83
CA GLU A 90 -3.39 -8.61 -12.10
C GLU A 90 -2.72 -9.69 -12.95
N THR A 91 -1.85 -9.29 -13.89
CA THR A 91 -1.08 -10.25 -14.70
C THR A 91 0.19 -10.72 -14.00
N GLY A 92 0.64 -10.04 -12.95
CA GLY A 92 1.94 -10.28 -12.32
C GLY A 92 3.11 -9.88 -13.24
N ASP A 93 2.99 -8.74 -13.92
CA ASP A 93 3.93 -8.33 -14.96
C ASP A 93 5.34 -8.08 -14.39
N PHE A 94 6.31 -8.84 -14.86
CA PHE A 94 7.68 -8.86 -14.34
C PHE A 94 8.46 -7.55 -14.58
N PHE A 95 8.19 -6.87 -15.69
CA PHE A 95 9.00 -5.74 -16.14
C PHE A 95 8.48 -4.39 -15.69
N THR A 96 7.19 -4.13 -15.75
CA THR A 96 6.60 -2.83 -15.38
C THR A 96 6.42 -2.68 -13.87
N THR A 97 6.36 -3.78 -13.14
CA THR A 97 6.38 -3.76 -11.66
C THR A 97 7.79 -3.65 -11.10
N TRP A 98 8.82 -3.83 -11.94
CA TRP A 98 10.24 -3.90 -11.57
C TRP A 98 10.62 -5.08 -10.68
N ALA A 99 9.78 -6.12 -10.55
CA ALA A 99 10.15 -7.31 -9.80
C ALA A 99 11.47 -7.93 -10.32
N ASN A 100 11.72 -7.82 -11.63
CA ASN A 100 12.97 -8.20 -12.28
C ASN A 100 14.24 -7.52 -11.72
N ARG A 101 14.13 -6.32 -11.15
CA ARG A 101 15.27 -5.62 -10.54
C ARG A 101 15.65 -6.16 -9.17
N TYR A 102 14.78 -7.00 -8.62
CA TYR A 102 14.95 -7.63 -7.31
C TYR A 102 15.22 -9.13 -7.44
N ASP A 103 15.35 -9.67 -8.67
CA ASP A 103 15.46 -11.11 -8.90
C ASP A 103 14.28 -11.90 -8.28
N SER A 104 13.06 -11.33 -8.45
CA SER A 104 11.83 -11.88 -7.89
C SER A 104 10.68 -11.74 -8.89
N ASP A 105 9.67 -12.60 -8.76
CA ASP A 105 8.41 -12.47 -9.47
C ASP A 105 7.45 -11.53 -8.73
N MET A 106 6.57 -10.87 -9.47
CA MET A 106 5.43 -10.15 -8.89
C MET A 106 4.26 -11.12 -8.69
N PRO A 107 3.77 -11.30 -7.45
CA PRO A 107 2.53 -12.04 -7.22
C PRO A 107 1.34 -11.38 -7.92
N ARG A 108 0.50 -12.20 -8.57
CA ARG A 108 -0.76 -11.73 -9.13
C ARG A 108 -1.66 -11.22 -8.02
N THR A 109 -2.08 -9.97 -8.12
CA THR A 109 -2.92 -9.31 -7.13
C THR A 109 -4.18 -8.82 -7.81
N ALA A 110 -5.35 -9.29 -7.36
CA ALA A 110 -6.62 -8.74 -7.80
C ALA A 110 -6.77 -7.32 -7.24
N THR A 111 -7.23 -6.39 -8.06
CA THR A 111 -7.27 -4.97 -7.68
C THR A 111 -8.58 -4.29 -8.00
N GLU A 112 -8.91 -3.27 -7.22
CA GLU A 112 -9.98 -2.32 -7.49
C GLU A 112 -9.39 -0.97 -7.88
N GLY A 113 -10.04 -0.28 -8.82
CA GLY A 113 -9.62 1.05 -9.26
C GLY A 113 -9.75 2.06 -8.14
N LEU A 114 -8.79 2.99 -8.07
CA LEU A 114 -8.74 4.08 -7.11
C LEU A 114 -8.60 5.43 -7.81
N SER A 115 -9.38 6.41 -7.37
CA SER A 115 -9.39 7.78 -7.85
C SER A 115 -9.30 8.77 -6.69
N GLU A 116 -9.15 10.05 -7.00
CA GLU A 116 -9.17 11.13 -6.00
C GLU A 116 -10.56 11.34 -5.37
N GLU A 117 -11.61 10.76 -5.96
CA GLU A 117 -12.97 10.81 -5.43
C GLU A 117 -13.20 9.79 -4.30
N ASP A 118 -12.32 8.79 -4.16
CA ASP A 118 -12.42 7.69 -3.19
C ASP A 118 -11.87 8.11 -1.80
N VAL A 119 -12.52 9.08 -1.16
CA VAL A 119 -12.15 9.54 0.18
C VAL A 119 -12.55 8.50 1.23
N PHE A 120 -11.64 8.17 2.17
CA PHE A 120 -11.86 7.18 3.22
C PHE A 120 -12.05 7.85 4.60
N PRO A 121 -13.28 7.92 5.15
CA PRO A 121 -13.52 8.43 6.49
C PRO A 121 -13.04 7.45 7.58
N MET A 122 -12.32 7.96 8.58
CA MET A 122 -11.69 7.14 9.64
C MET A 122 -12.27 7.42 11.05
N GLY A 123 -13.36 8.19 11.16
CA GLY A 123 -14.01 8.51 12.45
C GLY A 123 -13.22 9.47 13.34
N GLY A 124 -12.21 10.13 12.78
CA GLY A 124 -11.40 11.18 13.42
C GLY A 124 -10.55 11.95 12.43
N GLY A 125 -11.05 12.07 11.19
CA GLY A 125 -10.34 12.53 9.99
C GLY A 125 -10.58 11.58 8.82
N GLU A 126 -9.88 11.86 7.73
CA GLU A 126 -10.00 11.16 6.46
C GLU A 126 -8.64 10.88 5.84
N VAL A 127 -8.60 9.88 4.96
CA VAL A 127 -7.50 9.61 4.05
C VAL A 127 -7.96 9.95 2.64
N ILE A 128 -7.29 10.91 2.01
CA ILE A 128 -7.64 11.45 0.69
C ILE A 128 -6.60 10.97 -0.32
N PRO A 129 -6.98 10.16 -1.32
CA PRO A 129 -6.09 9.80 -2.42
C PRO A 129 -5.73 11.03 -3.26
N LEU A 130 -4.49 11.12 -3.70
CA LEU A 130 -4.00 12.15 -4.61
C LEU A 130 -3.26 11.48 -5.76
N HIS A 131 -3.60 11.83 -7.01
CA HIS A 131 -2.85 11.34 -8.16
C HIS A 131 -1.53 12.09 -8.28
N LEU A 132 -0.43 11.35 -8.16
CA LEU A 132 0.93 11.89 -8.14
C LEU A 132 1.79 11.20 -9.21
N PRO A 133 1.47 11.39 -10.51
CA PRO A 133 2.23 10.78 -11.59
C PRO A 133 3.65 11.33 -11.64
N GLY A 134 4.58 10.51 -12.13
CA GLY A 134 5.98 10.90 -12.31
C GLY A 134 6.89 9.69 -12.27
N HIS A 135 7.14 9.14 -11.07
CA HIS A 135 7.91 7.90 -10.91
C HIS A 135 7.25 6.70 -11.64
N ALA A 136 5.93 6.71 -11.69
CA ALA A 136 5.11 5.81 -12.47
C ALA A 136 3.79 6.53 -12.84
N SER A 137 3.11 6.12 -13.90
CA SER A 137 1.85 6.75 -14.36
C SER A 137 0.73 6.58 -13.34
N GLU A 138 0.73 5.45 -12.64
CA GLU A 138 -0.26 5.09 -11.62
C GLU A 138 0.08 5.63 -10.21
N GLY A 139 1.09 6.49 -10.09
CA GLY A 139 1.58 6.97 -8.80
C GLY A 139 0.47 7.65 -7.98
N MET A 140 0.29 7.21 -6.73
CA MET A 140 -0.67 7.76 -5.78
C MET A 140 0.03 8.21 -4.49
N GLY A 141 -0.49 9.27 -3.90
CA GLY A 141 -0.25 9.64 -2.51
C GLY A 141 -1.54 9.60 -1.69
N PHE A 142 -1.39 9.66 -0.37
CA PHE A 142 -2.50 9.63 0.57
C PHE A 142 -2.34 10.74 1.60
N HIS A 143 -3.15 11.78 1.45
CA HIS A 143 -3.16 12.94 2.34
C HIS A 143 -4.05 12.67 3.54
N ILE A 144 -3.53 12.98 4.73
CA ILE A 144 -4.24 12.87 6.01
C ILE A 144 -4.29 14.27 6.62
N PRO A 145 -5.29 15.11 6.24
CA PRO A 145 -5.30 16.54 6.56
C PRO A 145 -5.23 16.83 8.06
N HIS A 146 -5.99 16.07 8.85
CA HIS A 146 -6.05 16.20 10.30
C HIS A 146 -4.68 16.10 10.98
N LEU A 147 -3.71 15.40 10.36
CA LEU A 147 -2.36 15.22 10.87
C LEU A 147 -1.30 15.99 10.07
N SER A 148 -1.70 16.83 9.11
CA SER A 148 -0.79 17.54 8.19
C SER A 148 0.27 16.62 7.58
N THR A 149 -0.15 15.41 7.21
CA THR A 149 0.74 14.32 6.79
C THR A 149 0.36 13.83 5.40
N LEU A 150 1.35 13.60 4.55
CA LEU A 150 1.17 13.01 3.22
C LEU A 150 2.05 11.76 3.08
N VAL A 151 1.44 10.62 2.79
CA VAL A 151 2.16 9.38 2.44
C VAL A 151 2.36 9.35 0.92
N VAL A 152 3.60 9.46 0.47
CA VAL A 152 3.94 9.69 -0.95
C VAL A 152 4.56 8.48 -1.67
N GLY A 153 4.66 7.33 -1.01
CA GLY A 153 5.26 6.13 -1.58
C GLY A 153 6.68 6.37 -2.13
N ALA A 154 6.88 6.06 -3.41
CA ALA A 154 8.17 6.19 -4.10
C ALA A 154 8.42 7.58 -4.74
N LEU A 155 7.51 8.54 -4.57
CA LEU A 155 7.63 9.88 -5.19
C LEU A 155 8.87 10.63 -4.68
N LEU A 156 9.10 10.60 -3.37
CA LEU A 156 10.29 11.22 -2.77
C LEU A 156 11.40 10.16 -2.66
N PRO A 157 12.50 10.31 -3.42
CA PRO A 157 13.63 9.41 -3.30
C PRO A 157 14.22 9.52 -1.89
N ARG A 158 14.73 8.40 -1.39
CA ARG A 158 15.46 8.36 -0.14
C ARG A 158 16.67 9.31 -0.23
N ALA A 159 16.84 10.19 0.75
CA ALA A 159 17.87 11.23 0.73
C ALA A 159 19.29 10.69 1.03
N ASP A 160 19.39 9.52 1.66
CA ASP A 160 20.64 8.85 2.00
C ASP A 160 21.00 7.78 0.95
N ARG A 161 22.07 8.06 0.21
CA ARG A 161 22.95 7.05 -0.40
C ARG A 161 24.23 6.96 0.41
#